data_AF-A0A6A4Q093-F1
#
_entry.id   AF-A0A6A4Q093-F1
#
_cell.length_a   1.000
_cell.length_b   1.000
_cell.length_c   1.000
_cell.angle_alpha   90.00
_cell.angle_beta   90.00
_cell.angle_gamma   90.00
#
_symmetry.space_group_name_H-M   'P 1'
#
loop_
_entity.id
_entity.type
_entity.pdbx_description
1 polymer ?
#
loop_
_entity_poly.entity_id
_entity_poly.type
_entity_poly.pdbx_seq_one_letter_code
_entity_poly.pdbx_strand_id
1 'polypeptide(L)'
;MMRKQVLFIWCLGMVIQLHFVLGASSSSNPKSALDQSTVTVNTEDNKQVVIANGIVTVTFANPEGYILGISYAGIENVFNPKLERIDRGYFDVVWNEPGKTGLFQRIDGTKFSIIEQNENIVEVSFSRTWTTSLRGSNVPMNIDKRYILRKGDSGFYSYVISDRPAGFPRVEIYQIRFVYKLDER
;
A
#
# COMPACT_ATOMS: atom_id res chain seq x y z
N MET A 1 -46.57 -64.12 -60.44
CA MET A 1 -47.36 -62.90 -60.19
C MET A 1 -46.40 -61.71 -60.30
N MET A 2 -46.67 -60.84 -61.28
CA MET A 2 -46.06 -59.53 -61.59
C MET A 2 -45.91 -58.63 -60.33
N ARG A 3 -45.12 -57.55 -60.22
CA ARG A 3 -44.28 -56.71 -61.11
C ARG A 3 -43.52 -55.71 -60.19
N LYS A 4 -42.30 -55.32 -60.62
CA LYS A 4 -41.73 -53.95 -60.68
C LYS A 4 -41.25 -53.24 -59.39
N GLN A 5 -39.94 -52.93 -59.28
CA GLN A 5 -39.16 -51.77 -59.84
C GLN A 5 -39.20 -50.56 -58.84
N VAL A 6 -38.19 -49.73 -58.53
CA VAL A 6 -36.82 -49.49 -59.05
C VAL A 6 -36.15 -48.30 -58.27
N LEU A 7 -34.80 -48.30 -58.18
CA LEU A 7 -33.80 -47.21 -58.08
C LEU A 7 -33.67 -46.20 -56.89
N PHE A 8 -32.40 -45.74 -56.79
CA PHE A 8 -31.79 -44.48 -56.25
C PHE A 8 -31.18 -44.56 -54.83
N ILE A 9 -29.86 -44.81 -54.64
CA ILE A 9 -28.63 -44.00 -54.89
C ILE A 9 -28.28 -43.02 -53.74
N TRP A 10 -27.10 -43.28 -53.15
CA TRP A 10 -26.11 -42.40 -52.49
C TRP A 10 -26.52 -41.48 -51.33
N CYS A 11 -25.78 -41.58 -50.22
CA CYS A 11 -24.73 -40.59 -49.97
C CYS A 11 -23.65 -41.09 -48.98
N LEU A 12 -22.41 -40.83 -49.39
CA LEU A 12 -21.14 -41.00 -48.71
C LEU A 12 -21.04 -40.03 -47.50
N GLY A 13 -20.36 -40.40 -46.42
CA GLY A 13 -19.79 -39.40 -45.49
C GLY A 13 -19.73 -39.80 -44.02
N MET A 14 -18.58 -40.30 -43.57
CA MET A 14 -17.65 -39.52 -42.73
C MET A 14 -16.55 -40.42 -42.17
N VAL A 15 -15.33 -40.09 -42.58
CA VAL A 15 -14.06 -40.53 -42.00
C VAL A 15 -13.92 -39.88 -40.63
N ILE A 16 -13.89 -40.65 -39.55
CA ILE A 16 -13.52 -40.13 -38.22
C ILE A 16 -12.02 -40.37 -38.03
N GLN A 17 -11.25 -39.33 -38.35
CA GLN A 17 -9.85 -39.17 -37.99
C GLN A 17 -9.74 -38.91 -36.49
N LEU A 18 -9.27 -39.90 -35.74
CA LEU A 18 -9.00 -39.82 -34.30
C LEU A 18 -7.75 -38.96 -34.05
N HIS A 19 -7.93 -37.66 -33.81
CA HIS A 19 -6.86 -36.79 -33.30
C HIS A 19 -6.80 -36.92 -31.78
N PHE A 20 -5.76 -37.60 -31.28
CA PHE A 20 -5.33 -37.53 -29.88
C PHE A 20 -4.86 -36.10 -29.59
N VAL A 21 -5.71 -35.29 -28.96
CA VAL A 21 -5.29 -34.04 -28.33
C VAL A 21 -4.78 -34.39 -26.93
N LEU A 22 -3.47 -34.55 -26.80
CA LEU A 22 -2.77 -34.47 -25.53
C LEU A 22 -2.88 -33.02 -25.03
N GLY A 23 -3.91 -32.74 -24.24
CA GLY A 23 -3.98 -31.53 -23.44
C GLY A 23 -2.93 -31.58 -22.34
N ALA A 24 -1.76 -31.00 -22.59
CA ALA A 24 -0.80 -30.68 -21.54
C ALA A 24 -1.45 -29.61 -20.65
N SER A 25 -1.99 -30.02 -19.51
CA SER A 25 -2.42 -29.11 -18.46
C SER A 25 -1.16 -28.53 -17.82
N SER A 26 -0.78 -27.33 -18.25
CA SER A 26 0.20 -26.52 -17.53
C SER A 26 -0.43 -26.11 -16.20
N SER A 27 -0.10 -26.85 -15.13
CA SER A 27 -0.25 -26.33 -13.78
C SER A 27 0.75 -25.18 -13.63
N SER A 28 0.32 -23.95 -13.91
CA SER A 28 1.08 -22.77 -13.51
C SER A 28 1.12 -22.77 -11.98
N ASN A 29 2.22 -23.23 -11.41
CA ASN A 29 2.54 -22.99 -10.01
C ASN A 29 2.49 -21.47 -9.80
N PRO A 30 1.62 -20.92 -8.95
CA PRO A 30 1.56 -19.47 -8.71
C PRO A 30 2.85 -18.91 -8.07
N LYS A 31 3.81 -19.79 -7.72
CA LYS A 31 5.11 -19.42 -7.18
C LYS A 31 6.03 -18.69 -8.17
N SER A 32 5.84 -18.80 -9.49
CA SER A 32 6.77 -18.18 -10.46
C SER A 32 6.51 -16.70 -10.72
N ALA A 33 5.32 -16.17 -10.41
CA ALA A 33 5.02 -14.75 -10.59
C ALA A 33 5.51 -13.87 -9.41
N LEU A 34 5.72 -14.47 -8.23
CA LEU A 34 6.19 -13.77 -7.03
C LEU A 34 7.71 -13.51 -7.05
N ASP A 35 8.45 -14.24 -7.87
CA ASP A 35 9.92 -14.22 -7.87
C ASP A 35 10.51 -13.03 -8.66
N GLN A 36 9.69 -12.40 -9.52
CA GLN A 36 10.08 -11.31 -10.42
C GLN A 36 9.63 -9.90 -9.99
N SER A 37 8.83 -9.72 -8.93
CA SER A 37 8.40 -8.37 -8.53
C SER A 37 9.49 -7.66 -7.72
N THR A 38 10.15 -6.70 -8.36
CA THR A 38 11.06 -5.74 -7.73
C THR A 38 10.29 -4.80 -6.81
N VAL A 39 10.91 -4.34 -5.71
CA VAL A 39 10.33 -3.25 -4.92
C VAL A 39 10.43 -1.94 -5.70
N THR A 40 9.33 -1.21 -5.79
CA THR A 40 9.24 0.03 -6.57
C THR A 40 8.73 1.19 -5.72
N VAL A 41 9.11 2.40 -6.12
CA VAL A 41 8.58 3.67 -5.63
C VAL A 41 8.18 4.53 -6.82
N ASN A 42 6.95 5.07 -6.80
CA ASN A 42 6.44 5.99 -7.79
C ASN A 42 6.13 7.34 -7.12
N THR A 43 6.67 8.41 -7.71
CA THR A 43 6.53 9.80 -7.27
C THR A 43 6.11 10.73 -8.42
N GLU A 44 5.49 10.20 -9.48
CA GLU A 44 5.05 10.97 -10.65
C GLU A 44 3.91 11.94 -10.29
N ASP A 45 2.99 11.53 -9.42
CA ASP A 45 1.99 12.42 -8.82
C ASP A 45 2.64 13.21 -7.66
N ASN A 46 2.72 14.53 -7.79
CA ASN A 46 3.32 15.36 -6.75
C ASN A 46 2.55 15.35 -5.42
N LYS A 47 1.30 14.88 -5.40
CA LYS A 47 0.47 14.77 -4.18
C LYS A 47 0.57 13.42 -3.50
N GLN A 48 1.19 12.42 -4.14
CA GLN A 48 1.20 11.05 -3.63
C GLN A 48 2.54 10.35 -3.85
N VAL A 49 2.84 9.41 -2.96
CA VAL A 49 3.97 8.49 -3.13
C VAL A 49 3.41 7.08 -3.03
N VAL A 50 3.75 6.22 -3.98
CA VAL A 50 3.30 4.83 -3.98
C VAL A 50 4.51 3.92 -3.89
N ILE A 51 4.55 3.03 -2.90
CA ILE A 51 5.57 1.98 -2.82
C ILE A 51 4.91 0.62 -2.95
N ALA A 52 5.53 -0.29 -3.71
CA ALA A 52 4.96 -1.62 -3.97
C ALA A 52 6.05 -2.69 -4.07
N ASN A 53 5.74 -3.92 -3.64
CA ASN A 53 6.65 -5.08 -3.74
C ASN A 53 6.04 -6.28 -4.49
N GLY A 54 4.89 -6.08 -5.13
CA GLY A 54 4.10 -7.11 -5.80
C GLY A 54 3.10 -7.85 -4.90
N ILE A 55 3.18 -7.69 -3.58
CA ILE A 55 2.26 -8.28 -2.59
C ILE A 55 1.42 -7.19 -1.90
N VAL A 56 2.11 -6.13 -1.49
CA VAL A 56 1.56 -4.96 -0.82
C VAL A 56 1.85 -3.73 -1.68
N THR A 57 0.85 -2.87 -1.80
CA THR A 57 1.03 -1.50 -2.31
C THR A 57 0.57 -0.52 -1.24
N VAL A 58 1.41 0.43 -0.88
CA VAL A 58 1.09 1.49 0.09
C VAL A 58 1.13 2.84 -0.61
N THR A 59 0.05 3.60 -0.49
CA THR A 59 -0.06 4.95 -1.05
C THR A 59 -0.05 5.97 0.08
N PHE A 60 0.83 6.96 -0.01
CA PHE A 60 0.98 8.03 0.95
C PHE A 60 0.60 9.39 0.37
N ALA A 61 0.13 10.31 1.21
CA ALA A 61 0.06 11.73 0.90
C ALA A 61 1.45 12.36 0.91
N ASN A 62 1.73 13.25 -0.04
CA ASN A 62 3.01 13.93 -0.18
C ASN A 62 2.84 15.45 0.00
N PRO A 63 3.53 16.10 0.95
CA PRO A 63 4.55 15.55 1.86
C PRO A 63 4.02 15.11 3.24
N GLU A 64 2.70 15.12 3.45
CA GLU A 64 2.13 14.99 4.79
C GLU A 64 2.36 13.60 5.39
N GLY A 65 2.52 12.55 4.58
CA GLY A 65 2.81 11.20 5.04
C GLY A 65 1.63 10.48 5.71
N TYR A 66 0.41 10.88 5.39
CA TYR A 66 -0.81 10.08 5.64
C TYR A 66 -0.80 8.84 4.77
N ILE A 67 -1.26 7.71 5.28
CA ILE A 67 -1.44 6.49 4.49
C ILE A 67 -2.85 6.53 3.92
N LEU A 68 -2.95 6.73 2.61
CA LEU A 68 -4.20 6.92 1.89
C LEU A 68 -4.84 5.58 1.49
N GLY A 69 -4.02 4.54 1.34
CA GLY A 69 -4.47 3.19 1.03
C GLY A 69 -3.37 2.16 1.21
N ILE A 70 -3.81 0.94 1.54
CA ILE A 70 -2.96 -0.26 1.53
C ILE A 70 -3.73 -1.31 0.73
N SER A 71 -3.18 -1.72 -0.40
CA SER A 71 -3.66 -2.89 -1.16
C SER A 71 -2.88 -4.11 -0.73
N TYR A 72 -3.58 -5.24 -0.54
CA TYR A 72 -2.98 -6.49 -0.09
C TYR A 72 -3.80 -7.69 -0.56
N ALA A 73 -3.15 -8.71 -1.12
CA ALA A 73 -3.76 -10.02 -1.41
C ALA A 73 -5.10 -9.96 -2.19
N GLY A 74 -5.18 -9.08 -3.19
CA GLY A 74 -6.40 -8.87 -4.01
C GLY A 74 -7.44 -7.94 -3.40
N ILE A 75 -7.22 -7.45 -2.17
CA ILE A 75 -8.00 -6.35 -1.58
C ILE A 75 -7.47 -5.04 -2.13
N GLU A 76 -8.33 -4.27 -2.79
CA GLU A 76 -7.97 -2.97 -3.37
C GLU A 76 -7.50 -1.97 -2.30
N ASN A 77 -8.25 -1.86 -1.20
CA ASN A 77 -7.87 -1.03 -0.06
C ASN A 77 -8.43 -1.62 1.24
N VAL A 78 -7.56 -1.93 2.20
CA VAL A 78 -7.95 -2.49 3.50
C VAL A 78 -8.62 -1.47 4.43
N PHE A 79 -8.54 -0.17 4.11
CA PHE A 79 -9.12 0.87 4.95
C PHE A 79 -10.63 1.04 4.74
N ASN A 80 -11.31 1.45 5.81
CA ASN A 80 -12.75 1.67 5.80
C ASN A 80 -13.16 2.70 4.71
N PRO A 81 -14.01 2.35 3.74
CA PRO A 81 -14.39 3.25 2.65
C PRO A 81 -15.33 4.38 3.09
N LYS A 82 -15.95 4.26 4.28
CA LYS A 82 -16.89 5.27 4.82
C LYS A 82 -16.18 6.45 5.47
N LEU A 83 -14.88 6.35 5.71
CA LEU A 83 -14.07 7.39 6.34
C LEU A 83 -13.29 8.19 5.29
N GLU A 84 -13.00 9.46 5.61
CA GLU A 84 -12.20 10.32 4.74
C GLU A 84 -10.79 9.75 4.52
N ARG A 85 -10.20 9.98 3.34
CA ARG A 85 -8.90 9.36 2.96
C ARG A 85 -7.79 9.61 3.98
N ILE A 86 -7.71 10.80 4.56
CA ILE A 86 -6.70 11.20 5.55
C ILE A 86 -7.04 10.80 6.99
N ASP A 87 -8.24 10.25 7.22
CA ASP A 87 -8.73 9.85 8.55
C ASP A 87 -8.54 8.35 8.82
N ARG A 88 -7.79 7.62 7.97
CA ARG A 88 -7.71 6.16 8.03
C ARG A 88 -6.33 5.60 8.32
N GLY A 89 -5.28 6.32 7.95
CA GLY A 89 -3.89 5.93 8.18
C GLY A 89 -3.07 7.14 8.57
N TYR A 90 -2.80 7.34 9.86
CA TYR A 90 -2.09 8.52 10.34
C TYR A 90 -1.23 8.24 11.58
N PHE A 91 -0.32 9.17 11.84
CA PHE A 91 0.46 9.22 13.07
C PHE A 91 0.02 10.43 13.88
N ASP A 92 -0.34 10.23 15.14
CA ASP A 92 -0.81 11.29 16.03
C ASP A 92 -0.09 11.29 17.38
N VAL A 93 -0.17 12.44 18.03
CA VAL A 93 0.30 12.66 19.38
C VAL A 93 -0.78 13.37 20.19
N VAL A 94 -0.84 13.07 21.49
CA VAL A 94 -1.61 13.85 22.46
C VAL A 94 -0.62 14.48 23.44
N TRP A 95 -0.61 15.80 23.52
CA TRP A 95 0.42 16.55 24.22
C TRP A 95 -0.12 17.88 24.78
N ASN A 96 0.60 18.49 25.70
CA ASN A 96 0.32 19.86 26.16
C ASN A 96 1.62 20.60 26.48
N GLU A 97 1.50 21.93 26.48
CA GLU A 97 2.44 22.76 27.22
C GLU A 97 2.15 22.59 28.73
N PRO A 98 3.18 22.58 29.60
CA PRO A 98 2.99 22.42 31.03
C PRO A 98 1.94 23.40 31.59
N GLY A 99 0.97 22.89 32.33
CA GLY A 99 -0.13 23.69 32.89
C GLY A 99 -1.24 24.07 31.90
N LYS A 100 -1.21 23.57 30.66
CA LYS A 100 -2.30 23.72 29.68
C LYS A 100 -3.03 22.40 29.43
N THR A 101 -4.22 22.50 28.84
CA THR A 101 -5.04 21.34 28.42
C THR A 101 -4.37 20.52 27.33
N GLY A 102 -4.58 19.20 27.35
CA GLY A 102 -4.15 18.27 26.30
C GLY A 102 -4.71 18.61 24.92
N LEU A 103 -3.86 18.55 23.91
CA LEU A 103 -4.14 18.77 22.51
C LEU A 103 -3.89 17.47 21.73
N PHE A 104 -4.89 17.02 20.99
CA PHE A 104 -4.72 15.99 19.98
C PHE A 104 -4.15 16.63 18.70
N GLN A 105 -3.11 16.03 18.14
CA GLN A 105 -2.48 16.53 16.92
C GLN A 105 -2.12 15.37 16.01
N ARG A 106 -2.61 15.40 14.77
CA ARG A 106 -2.04 14.60 13.68
C ARG A 106 -0.75 15.23 13.19
N ILE A 107 0.26 14.41 12.97
CA ILE A 107 1.55 14.90 12.53
C ILE A 107 1.60 14.91 11.01
N ASP A 108 1.57 16.11 10.45
CA ASP A 108 1.90 16.35 9.04
C ASP A 108 3.41 16.41 8.85
N GLY A 109 3.89 15.70 7.84
CA GLY A 109 5.21 15.96 7.24
C GLY A 109 5.17 17.22 6.38
N THR A 110 6.29 17.91 6.28
CA THR A 110 6.49 19.06 5.39
C THR A 110 7.54 18.78 4.32
N LYS A 111 8.22 17.65 4.38
CA LYS A 111 9.24 17.21 3.42
C LYS A 111 9.16 15.70 3.20
N PHE A 112 9.13 15.30 1.94
CA PHE A 112 9.31 13.91 1.52
C PHE A 112 10.76 13.65 1.08
N SER A 113 11.26 12.44 1.31
CA SER A 113 12.55 11.98 0.78
C SER A 113 12.55 10.46 0.60
N ILE A 114 13.25 9.97 -0.42
CA ILE A 114 13.62 8.56 -0.55
C ILE A 114 14.94 8.38 0.20
N ILE A 115 14.98 7.42 1.13
CA ILE A 115 16.13 7.17 2.00
C ILE A 115 16.96 6.02 1.44
N GLU A 116 16.27 4.97 1.00
CA GLU A 116 16.89 3.86 0.31
C GLU A 116 15.96 3.34 -0.79
N GLN A 117 16.54 2.96 -1.92
CA GLN A 117 15.84 2.35 -3.04
C GLN A 117 16.77 1.40 -3.78
N ASN A 118 16.42 0.12 -3.78
CA ASN A 118 17.02 -0.90 -4.63
C ASN A 118 16.01 -2.02 -4.90
N GLU A 119 16.43 -3.09 -5.55
CA GLU A 119 15.52 -4.15 -5.99
C GLU A 119 14.79 -4.87 -4.85
N ASN A 120 15.37 -4.84 -3.65
CA ASN A 120 14.91 -5.59 -2.48
C ASN A 120 14.22 -4.72 -1.43
N ILE A 121 14.43 -3.41 -1.44
CA ILE A 121 13.93 -2.51 -0.40
C ILE A 121 13.67 -1.10 -0.94
N VAL A 122 12.60 -0.50 -0.42
CA VAL A 122 12.36 0.94 -0.50
C VAL A 122 12.13 1.44 0.92
N GLU A 123 12.84 2.50 1.31
CA GLU A 123 12.58 3.29 2.51
C GLU A 123 12.25 4.73 2.11
N VAL A 124 11.14 5.25 2.63
CA VAL A 124 10.70 6.62 2.43
C VAL A 124 10.52 7.37 3.74
N SER A 125 10.70 8.69 3.67
CA SER A 125 10.62 9.62 4.79
C SER A 125 9.58 10.70 4.54
N PHE A 126 8.82 11.02 5.60
CA PHE A 126 7.96 12.19 5.68
C PHE A 126 8.28 12.93 6.97
N SER A 127 9.02 14.03 6.86
CA SER A 127 9.61 14.75 7.98
C SER A 127 9.09 16.17 8.16
N ARG A 128 9.10 16.66 9.39
CA ARG A 128 8.79 18.03 9.79
C ARG A 128 9.79 18.50 10.83
N THR A 129 10.40 19.65 10.57
CA THR A 129 11.21 20.38 11.54
C THR A 129 10.29 21.33 12.32
N TRP A 130 10.45 21.39 13.64
CA TRP A 130 9.72 22.36 14.44
C TRP A 130 10.46 23.69 14.52
N THR A 131 9.72 24.79 14.41
CA THR A 131 10.21 26.16 14.56
C THR A 131 9.33 26.92 15.55
N THR A 132 9.83 28.06 16.04
CA THR A 132 9.11 28.89 17.02
C THR A 132 7.75 29.40 16.52
N SER A 133 7.56 29.52 15.21
CA SER A 133 6.27 29.89 14.60
C SER A 133 5.17 28.85 14.79
N LEU A 134 5.54 27.61 15.14
CA LEU A 134 4.61 26.50 15.38
C LEU A 134 4.28 26.31 16.88
N ARG A 135 4.70 27.24 17.74
CA ARG A 135 4.45 27.17 19.18
C ARG A 135 2.95 27.24 19.47
N GLY A 136 2.48 26.39 20.38
CA GLY A 136 1.08 26.29 20.77
C GLY A 136 0.17 25.55 19.78
N SER A 137 0.54 25.45 18.50
CA SER A 137 -0.23 24.70 17.48
C SER A 137 0.32 23.30 17.21
N ASN A 138 1.64 23.10 17.34
CA ASN A 138 2.28 21.83 17.07
C ASN A 138 3.27 21.46 18.17
N VAL A 139 3.35 20.15 18.42
CA VAL A 139 4.26 19.57 19.39
C VAL A 139 5.70 20.03 19.09
N PRO A 140 6.42 20.60 20.08
CA PRO A 140 7.78 21.09 19.92
C PRO A 140 8.78 19.93 19.80
N MET A 141 8.81 19.28 18.64
CA MET A 141 9.79 18.25 18.28
C MET A 141 9.94 18.16 16.76
N ASN A 142 11.14 17.80 16.32
CA ASN A 142 11.37 17.35 14.95
C ASN A 142 10.85 15.92 14.84
N ILE A 143 10.16 15.61 13.74
CA ILE A 143 9.57 14.30 13.51
C ILE A 143 9.92 13.83 12.11
N ASP A 144 10.29 12.56 11.97
CA ASP A 144 10.56 11.90 10.70
C ASP A 144 9.86 10.54 10.69
N LYS A 145 8.78 10.42 9.92
CA LYS A 145 8.02 9.18 9.75
C LYS A 145 8.67 8.37 8.64
N ARG A 146 9.05 7.14 8.94
CA ARG A 146 9.75 6.23 8.04
C ARG A 146 8.86 5.04 7.72
N TYR A 147 8.81 4.70 6.44
CA TYR A 147 8.11 3.52 5.96
C TYR A 147 9.04 2.71 5.08
N ILE A 148 9.11 1.40 5.34
CA ILE A 148 9.97 0.47 4.62
C ILE A 148 9.12 -0.63 4.02
N LEU A 149 9.32 -0.90 2.74
CA LEU A 149 8.76 -2.07 2.08
C LEU A 149 9.91 -2.93 1.52
N ARG A 150 9.84 -4.25 1.73
CA ARG A 150 10.87 -5.20 1.30
C ARG A 150 10.30 -6.25 0.36
N LYS A 151 11.13 -6.77 -0.53
CA LYS A 151 10.75 -7.84 -1.47
C LYS A 151 10.29 -9.08 -0.70
N GLY A 152 9.19 -9.69 -1.15
CA GLY A 152 8.66 -10.92 -0.57
C GLY A 152 7.90 -10.78 0.74
N ASP A 153 7.97 -9.63 1.42
CA ASP A 153 7.24 -9.40 2.67
C ASP A 153 5.75 -9.12 2.42
N SER A 154 4.89 -9.71 3.24
CA SER A 154 3.43 -9.52 3.19
C SER A 154 2.94 -8.27 3.95
N GLY A 155 3.84 -7.36 4.27
CA GLY A 155 3.57 -6.15 5.02
C GLY A 155 4.65 -5.10 4.80
N PHE A 156 4.51 -3.96 5.47
CA PHE A 156 5.51 -2.90 5.50
C PHE A 156 5.89 -2.59 6.95
N TYR A 157 7.08 -2.04 7.14
CA TYR A 157 7.54 -1.57 8.45
C TYR A 157 7.32 -0.06 8.55
N SER A 158 7.03 0.41 9.76
CA SER A 158 6.97 1.84 10.06
C SER A 158 7.69 2.13 11.36
N TYR A 159 8.37 3.27 11.40
CA TYR A 159 8.92 3.82 12.63
C TYR A 159 8.98 5.33 12.55
N VAL A 160 9.19 5.99 13.69
CA VAL A 160 9.29 7.44 13.77
C VAL A 160 10.55 7.82 14.52
N ILE A 161 11.34 8.71 13.93
CA ILE A 161 12.44 9.37 14.63
C ILE A 161 11.88 10.67 15.18
N SER A 162 11.98 10.87 16.49
CA SER A 162 11.60 12.11 17.16
C SER A 162 12.82 12.68 17.86
N ASP A 163 13.19 13.90 17.47
CA ASP A 163 14.35 14.60 17.99
C ASP A 163 13.95 15.93 18.64
N ARG A 164 14.62 16.26 19.74
CA ARG A 164 14.43 17.51 20.50
C ARG A 164 15.79 18.09 20.91
N PRO A 165 16.37 18.93 20.06
CA PRO A 165 17.57 19.68 20.38
C PRO A 165 17.39 20.58 21.62
N ALA A 166 18.51 20.93 22.25
CA ALA A 166 18.52 21.90 23.34
C ALA A 166 17.88 23.24 22.90
N GLY A 167 17.07 23.84 23.79
CA GLY A 167 16.34 25.08 23.52
C GLY A 167 14.88 24.91 23.09
N PHE A 168 14.43 23.68 22.81
CA PHE A 168 13.02 23.43 22.50
C PHE A 168 12.12 23.60 23.74
N PRO A 169 10.93 24.22 23.64
CA PRO A 169 10.03 24.42 24.78
C PRO A 169 9.65 23.12 25.49
N ARG A 170 9.49 23.14 26.81
CA ARG A 170 9.04 21.97 27.59
C ARG A 170 7.69 21.47 27.07
N VAL A 171 7.52 20.16 27.04
CA VAL A 171 6.31 19.49 26.58
C VAL A 171 6.01 18.27 27.44
N GLU A 172 4.74 18.00 27.63
CA GLU A 172 4.22 16.77 28.23
C GLU A 172 3.50 15.98 27.12
N ILE A 173 3.85 14.71 26.97
CA ILE A 173 3.30 13.82 25.92
C ILE A 173 2.60 12.67 26.62
N TYR A 174 1.31 12.52 26.34
CA TYR A 174 0.46 11.49 26.92
C TYR A 174 0.32 10.28 26.00
N GLN A 175 0.28 10.50 24.69
CA GLN A 175 0.07 9.46 23.70
C GLN A 175 0.87 9.73 22.44
N ILE A 176 1.36 8.65 21.82
CA ILE A 176 1.98 8.62 20.50
C ILE A 176 1.44 7.38 19.80
N ARG A 177 0.87 7.51 18.61
CA ARG A 177 0.16 6.40 17.95
C ARG A 177 0.34 6.41 16.45
N PHE A 178 0.53 5.22 15.88
CA PHE A 178 0.07 4.94 14.53
C PHE A 178 -1.37 4.43 14.59
N VAL A 179 -2.22 4.97 13.74
CA VAL A 179 -3.63 4.60 13.65
C VAL A 179 -3.94 4.09 12.26
N TYR A 180 -4.58 2.92 12.21
CA TYR A 180 -5.07 2.26 11.00
C TYR A 180 -6.54 1.92 11.21
N LYS A 181 -7.44 2.56 10.48
CA LYS A 181 -8.88 2.31 10.56
C LYS A 181 -9.28 1.40 9.40
N LEU A 182 -9.26 0.10 9.68
CA LEU A 182 -9.54 -0.96 8.72
C LEU A 182 -11.05 -1.02 8.41
N ASP A 183 -11.37 -1.58 7.25
CA ASP A 183 -12.76 -1.92 6.93
C ASP A 183 -13.25 -3.04 7.86
N GLU A 184 -14.47 -2.93 8.36
CA GLU A 184 -15.07 -3.85 9.33
C GLU A 184 -15.87 -4.99 8.66
N ARG A 185 -15.76 -5.13 7.34
CA ARG A 185 -16.50 -6.13 6.54
C ARG A 185 -16.25 -7.56 6.98
#